data_AF-A0A1J4MVS7-F1
#
_entry.id   AF-A0A1J4MVS7-F1
#
_cell.length_a   1.000
_cell.length_b   1.000
_cell.length_c   1.000
_cell.angle_alpha   90.00
_cell.angle_beta   90.00
_cell.angle_gamma   90.00
#
_symmetry.space_group_name_H-M   'P 1'
#
loop_
_entity.id
_entity.type
_entity.pdbx_description
1 polymer ?
#
loop_
_entity_poly.entity_id
_entity_poly.type
_entity_poly.pdbx_seq_one_letter_code
_entity_poly.pdbx_strand_id
1 'polypeptide(L)'
;MEAATTNRMGSSILPPISFSPEIQGFIVTKFDPLLSIVKELNDRIQTSDKERLRLEYRISRIERSLENLIRIVTDLGYKLPEDSQCEDSLPEMKSELNLLLSGEENMTAPWLFSVQSGTPVSSLQILLEFSPSNTEVLLSDTWRREEDMWIGFLDDLPDEFSTRRPESLSLIDLRRAAKKALLEVVRGELLLVVRGVPGKQEAPHNPLSVTLVAILASALSEAWERVEAMDPNSLGRLALVLEGDEIGSRLRAGKRKFTIEALN
;
A
#
# COMPACT_ATOMS: atom_id res chain seq x y z
N MET A 1 -11.45 60.64 -50.58
CA MET A 1 -11.52 59.97 -49.27
C MET A 1 -10.70 58.70 -49.40
N GLU A 2 -9.38 58.81 -49.37
CA GLU A 2 -8.50 58.97 -48.20
C GLU A 2 -7.98 57.62 -47.68
N ALA A 3 -6.70 57.42 -48.03
CA ALA A 3 -5.59 56.86 -47.26
C ALA A 3 -5.73 55.54 -46.47
N ALA A 4 -4.84 54.63 -46.86
CA ALA A 4 -4.27 53.57 -46.05
C ALA A 4 -3.82 54.03 -44.65
N THR A 5 -3.94 53.15 -43.65
CA THR A 5 -2.79 52.85 -42.77
C THR A 5 -3.01 51.57 -41.95
N THR A 6 -1.93 50.80 -41.94
CA THR A 6 -1.61 49.61 -41.15
C THR A 6 -1.87 49.75 -39.65
N ASN A 7 -2.51 48.76 -39.04
CA ASN A 7 -2.35 48.50 -37.60
C ASN A 7 -1.67 47.14 -37.41
N ARG A 8 -0.33 47.17 -37.44
CA ARG A 8 0.50 46.14 -36.81
C ARG A 8 0.16 46.18 -35.31
N MET A 9 -0.59 45.20 -34.80
CA MET A 9 -0.51 44.91 -33.38
C MET A 9 0.90 44.37 -33.14
N GLY A 10 1.73 45.25 -32.61
CA GLY A 10 3.09 44.93 -32.21
C GLY A 10 3.05 43.72 -31.30
N SER A 11 3.75 42.68 -31.73
CA SER A 11 4.33 41.73 -30.81
C SER A 11 5.08 42.55 -29.75
N SER A 12 4.50 42.65 -28.56
CA SER A 12 5.19 43.05 -27.34
C SER A 12 6.22 41.95 -27.04
N ILE A 13 7.28 41.93 -27.85
CA ILE A 13 8.54 41.28 -27.52
C ILE A 13 9.15 42.25 -26.50
N LEU A 14 8.70 42.13 -25.25
CA LEU A 14 9.51 42.58 -24.14
C LEU A 14 10.87 41.87 -24.35
N PRO A 15 11.99 42.60 -24.44
CA PRO A 15 13.28 41.94 -24.48
C PRO A 15 13.35 41.01 -23.26
N PRO A 16 13.84 39.77 -23.41
CA PRO A 16 14.05 38.93 -22.23
C PRO A 16 14.89 39.76 -21.28
N ILE A 17 14.36 39.99 -20.08
CA ILE A 17 15.08 40.70 -19.02
C ILE A 17 16.34 39.86 -18.79
N SER A 18 17.43 40.27 -19.40
CA SER A 18 18.72 39.63 -19.26
C SER A 18 19.22 40.05 -17.89
N PHE A 19 18.87 39.24 -16.89
CA PHE A 19 19.42 39.36 -15.55
C PHE A 19 20.94 39.40 -15.63
N SER A 20 21.59 40.18 -14.76
CA SER A 20 23.05 40.12 -14.69
C SER A 20 23.47 38.67 -14.38
N PRO A 21 24.61 38.20 -14.90
CA PRO A 21 25.04 36.82 -14.68
C PRO A 21 25.18 36.48 -13.18
N GLU A 22 25.43 37.46 -12.31
CA GLU A 22 25.39 37.24 -10.85
C GLU A 22 23.96 37.00 -10.34
N ILE A 23 22.98 37.77 -10.81
CA ILE A 23 21.57 37.60 -10.43
C ILE A 23 21.03 36.28 -10.98
N GLN A 24 21.37 35.92 -12.22
CA GLN A 24 20.97 34.66 -12.83
C GLN A 24 21.62 33.47 -12.10
N GLY A 25 22.90 33.61 -11.72
CA GLY A 25 23.59 32.64 -10.87
C GLY A 25 22.95 32.51 -9.48
N PHE A 26 22.55 33.61 -8.86
CA PHE A 26 21.85 33.60 -7.57
C PHE A 26 20.46 32.94 -7.67
N ILE A 27 19.70 33.23 -8.72
CA ILE A 27 18.37 32.64 -8.95
C ILE A 27 18.52 31.11 -9.03
N VAL A 28 19.41 30.61 -9.87
CA VAL A 28 19.57 29.17 -10.08
C VAL A 28 20.17 28.46 -8.86
N THR A 29 21.13 29.08 -8.17
CA THR A 29 21.88 28.40 -7.10
C THR A 29 21.29 28.56 -5.70
N LYS A 30 20.49 29.60 -5.47
CA LYS A 30 19.92 29.92 -4.15
C LYS A 30 18.39 29.97 -4.18
N PHE A 31 17.81 30.67 -5.15
CA PHE A 31 16.37 30.90 -5.17
C PHE A 31 15.58 29.65 -5.61
N ASP A 32 15.97 29.00 -6.71
CA ASP A 32 15.28 27.81 -7.22
C ASP A 32 15.32 26.62 -6.24
N PRO A 33 16.45 26.31 -5.56
CA PRO A 33 16.46 25.30 -4.52
C PRO A 33 15.55 25.63 -3.35
N LEU A 34 15.51 26.90 -2.90
CA LEU A 34 14.59 27.33 -1.84
C LEU A 34 13.14 27.19 -2.28
N LEU A 35 12.81 27.54 -3.53
CA LEU A 35 11.47 27.40 -4.07
C LEU A 35 11.05 25.93 -4.17
N SER A 36 12.00 25.04 -4.51
CA SER A 36 11.79 23.58 -4.52
C SER A 36 11.52 23.06 -3.11
N ILE A 37 12.31 23.46 -2.12
CA ILE A 37 12.12 23.07 -0.71
C ILE A 37 10.75 23.56 -0.20
N VAL A 38 10.37 24.81 -0.50
CA VAL A 38 9.07 25.36 -0.10
C VAL A 38 7.91 24.57 -0.73
N LYS A 39 8.02 24.19 -2.01
CA LYS A 39 7.02 23.34 -2.65
C LYS A 39 6.94 21.96 -2.00
N GLU A 40 8.07 21.32 -1.77
CA GLU A 40 8.13 20.01 -1.12
C GLU A 40 7.55 20.05 0.29
N LEU A 41 7.88 21.06 1.09
CA LEU A 41 7.31 21.26 2.42
C LEU A 41 5.80 21.50 2.36
N ASN A 42 5.31 22.26 1.38
CA ASN A 42 3.88 22.50 1.23
C ASN A 42 3.13 21.23 0.82
N ASP A 43 3.70 20.41 -0.06
CA ASP A 43 3.15 19.11 -0.44
C ASP A 43 3.14 18.14 0.76
N ARG A 44 4.21 18.16 1.58
CA ARG A 44 4.30 17.40 2.84
C ARG A 44 3.26 17.86 3.87
N ILE A 45 3.01 19.16 3.99
CA ILE A 45 1.96 19.69 4.89
C ILE A 45 0.58 19.24 4.42
N GLN A 46 0.28 19.35 3.13
CA GLN A 46 -1.02 18.93 2.60
C GLN A 46 -1.27 17.42 2.76
N THR A 47 -0.25 16.60 2.56
CA THR A 47 -0.33 15.15 2.80
C THR A 47 -0.53 14.84 4.27
N SER A 48 0.22 15.50 5.15
CA SER A 48 0.07 15.37 6.61
C SER A 48 -1.31 15.80 7.11
N ASP A 49 -1.86 16.93 6.63
CA ASP A 49 -3.21 17.40 7.00
C ASP A 49 -4.28 16.39 6.58
N LYS A 50 -4.14 15.80 5.38
CA LYS A 50 -5.05 14.76 4.89
C LYS A 50 -5.00 13.51 5.77
N GLU A 51 -3.81 13.10 6.21
CA GLU A 51 -3.63 11.97 7.12
C GLU A 51 -4.17 12.28 8.52
N ARG A 52 -3.95 13.49 9.02
CA ARG A 52 -4.50 13.94 10.31
C ARG A 52 -6.02 13.84 10.33
N LEU A 53 -6.68 14.37 9.29
CA LEU A 53 -8.12 14.24 9.10
C LEU A 53 -8.53 12.75 9.07
N ARG A 54 -7.80 11.91 8.34
CA ARG A 54 -8.06 10.46 8.28
C ARG A 54 -7.99 9.80 9.66
N LEU A 55 -6.99 10.15 10.47
CA LEU A 55 -6.81 9.62 11.82
C LEU A 55 -7.91 10.12 12.77
N GLU A 56 -8.26 11.42 12.72
CA GLU A 56 -9.37 11.99 13.49
C GLU A 56 -10.68 11.25 13.21
N TYR A 57 -10.96 10.91 11.94
CA TYR A 57 -12.14 10.13 11.57
C TYR A 57 -12.08 8.68 12.10
N ARG A 58 -10.92 8.02 12.05
CA ARG A 58 -10.75 6.66 12.59
C ARG A 58 -10.98 6.64 14.09
N ILE A 59 -10.38 7.58 14.82
CA ILE A 59 -10.56 7.73 16.28
C ILE A 59 -12.05 7.94 16.60
N SER A 60 -12.69 8.89 15.92
CA SER A 60 -14.12 9.17 16.13
C SER A 60 -15.03 7.96 15.89
N ARG A 61 -14.65 7.05 14.99
CA ARG A 61 -15.39 5.80 14.74
C ARG A 61 -15.14 4.77 15.83
N ILE A 62 -13.88 4.61 16.25
CA ILE A 62 -13.51 3.70 17.34
C ILE A 62 -14.23 4.11 18.61
N GLU A 63 -14.23 5.41 18.95
CA GLU A 63 -14.96 5.97 20.09
C GLU A 63 -16.45 5.65 20.01
N ARG A 64 -17.10 5.88 18.87
CA ARG A 64 -18.52 5.50 18.67
C ARG A 64 -18.77 3.99 18.79
N SER A 65 -17.86 3.16 18.29
CA SER A 65 -17.97 1.71 18.41
C SER A 65 -17.81 1.26 19.86
N LEU A 66 -16.89 1.89 20.60
CA LEU A 66 -16.65 1.65 22.01
C LEU A 66 -17.87 2.06 22.83
N GLU A 67 -18.45 3.24 22.58
CA GLU A 67 -19.70 3.69 23.20
C GLU A 67 -20.85 2.70 22.97
N ASN A 68 -21.00 2.20 21.75
CA ASN A 68 -22.02 1.20 21.43
C ASN A 68 -21.78 -0.13 22.16
N LEU A 69 -20.53 -0.60 22.21
CA LEU A 69 -20.16 -1.82 22.94
C LEU A 69 -20.39 -1.66 24.44
N ILE A 70 -19.99 -0.52 25.02
CA ILE A 70 -20.25 -0.14 26.40
C ILE A 70 -21.76 -0.23 26.68
N ARG A 71 -22.60 0.35 25.81
CA ARG A 71 -24.06 0.30 25.97
C ARG A 71 -24.60 -1.13 25.94
N ILE A 72 -24.15 -1.95 25.00
CA ILE A 72 -24.55 -3.37 24.90
C ILE A 72 -24.14 -4.14 26.16
N VAL A 73 -22.92 -3.94 26.64
CA VAL A 73 -22.38 -4.60 27.84
C VAL A 73 -23.15 -4.17 29.09
N THR A 74 -23.51 -2.89 29.22
CA THR A 74 -24.35 -2.39 30.32
C THR A 74 -25.78 -2.90 30.24
N ASP A 75 -26.37 -2.99 29.04
CA ASP A 75 -27.72 -3.51 28.81
C ASP A 75 -27.79 -5.02 29.14
N LEU A 76 -26.68 -5.74 28.96
CA LEU A 76 -26.51 -7.14 29.36
C LEU A 76 -26.23 -7.32 30.87
N GLY A 77 -26.17 -6.24 31.65
CA GLY A 77 -26.06 -6.27 33.10
C GLY A 77 -24.64 -6.39 33.65
N TYR A 78 -23.62 -6.27 32.80
CA TYR A 78 -22.22 -6.23 33.24
C TYR A 78 -21.86 -4.84 33.76
N LYS A 79 -21.19 -4.78 34.91
CA LYS A 79 -20.63 -3.53 35.45
C LYS A 79 -19.25 -3.30 34.83
N LEU A 80 -19.08 -2.16 34.16
CA LEU A 80 -17.77 -1.73 33.69
C LEU A 80 -16.88 -1.39 34.91
N PRO A 81 -15.57 -1.69 34.86
CA PRO A 81 -14.63 -1.25 35.88
C PRO A 81 -14.66 0.28 35.98
N GLU A 82 -14.82 0.82 37.19
CA GLU A 82 -14.64 2.27 37.42
C GLU A 82 -13.17 2.66 37.17
N ASP A 83 -12.96 3.80 36.52
CA ASP A 83 -11.71 4.32 35.92
C ASP A 83 -10.48 4.46 36.86
N SER A 84 -10.50 3.90 38.07
CA SER A 84 -9.57 4.25 39.14
C SER A 84 -8.21 3.53 39.11
N GLN A 85 -7.86 2.78 38.06
CA GLN A 85 -6.59 2.02 38.02
C GLN A 85 -5.76 2.18 36.72
N CYS A 86 -6.15 3.09 35.81
CA CYS A 86 -5.48 3.22 34.50
C CYS A 86 -4.65 4.51 34.34
N GLU A 87 -4.58 5.39 35.35
CA GLU A 87 -3.88 6.68 35.20
C GLU A 87 -2.36 6.58 35.35
N ASP A 88 -1.83 5.62 36.12
CA ASP A 88 -0.40 5.58 36.45
C ASP A 88 0.50 5.03 35.33
N SER A 89 -0.05 4.37 34.30
CA SER A 89 0.71 3.76 33.19
C SER A 89 0.62 4.51 31.85
N LEU A 90 -0.20 5.55 31.75
CA LEU A 90 -0.41 6.34 30.53
C LEU A 90 0.80 7.19 30.06
N PRO A 91 1.63 7.80 30.93
CA PRO A 91 2.68 8.70 30.46
C PRO A 91 3.89 7.96 29.86
N GLU A 92 4.25 6.78 30.38
CA GLU A 92 5.35 5.97 29.84
C GLU A 92 4.99 5.40 28.46
N MET A 93 3.77 4.86 28.32
CA MET A 93 3.28 4.30 27.06
C MET A 93 3.14 5.36 25.95
N LYS A 94 2.76 6.60 26.31
CA LYS A 94 2.74 7.75 25.37
C LYS A 94 4.14 8.17 24.92
N SER A 95 5.14 8.07 25.80
CA SER A 95 6.52 8.43 25.48
C SER A 95 7.16 7.40 24.53
N GLU A 96 6.90 6.11 24.71
CA GLU A 96 7.31 5.05 23.78
C GLU A 96 6.60 5.16 22.43
N LEU A 97 5.29 5.43 22.44
CA LEU A 97 4.51 5.68 21.21
C LEU A 97 5.04 6.88 20.42
N ASN A 98 5.35 7.99 21.10
CA ASN A 98 5.93 9.17 20.43
C ASN A 98 7.34 8.87 19.88
N LEU A 99 8.12 8.00 20.53
CA LEU A 99 9.44 7.61 20.04
C LEU A 99 9.34 6.74 18.78
N LEU A 100 8.36 5.83 18.71
CA LEU A 100 8.05 5.02 17.53
C LEU A 100 7.50 5.88 16.37
N LEU A 101 6.65 6.86 16.67
CA LEU A 101 6.01 7.71 15.66
C LEU A 101 6.95 8.78 15.07
N SER A 102 8.11 9.04 15.68
CA SER A 102 9.06 10.07 15.24
C SER A 102 9.94 9.65 14.05
N GLY A 103 9.88 8.38 13.63
CA GLY A 103 10.88 7.79 12.72
C GLY A 103 10.44 7.47 11.28
N GLU A 104 9.17 7.62 10.91
CA GLU A 104 8.67 6.96 9.69
C GLU A 104 8.32 7.94 8.56
N GLU A 105 9.21 8.04 7.57
CA GLU A 105 8.88 8.61 6.24
C GLU A 105 8.04 7.64 5.37
N ASN A 106 7.40 6.59 5.92
CA ASN A 106 6.38 5.77 5.25
C ASN A 106 5.53 5.00 6.29
N MET A 107 4.53 5.66 6.89
CA MET A 107 3.65 5.08 7.93
C MET A 107 2.61 4.04 7.43
N THR A 108 2.89 3.35 6.33
CA THR A 108 2.13 2.15 5.96
C THR A 108 2.94 0.94 6.36
N ALA A 109 2.42 0.16 7.31
CA ALA A 109 3.02 -1.11 7.68
C ALA A 109 3.32 -1.92 6.40
N PRO A 110 4.50 -2.54 6.31
CA PRO A 110 4.87 -3.37 5.19
C PRO A 110 3.80 -4.45 4.98
N TRP A 111 3.34 -4.61 3.75
CA TRP A 111 2.41 -5.67 3.36
C TRP A 111 3.09 -6.70 2.44
N LEU A 112 4.29 -6.39 1.94
CA LEU A 112 5.06 -7.22 1.03
C LEU A 112 6.39 -7.59 1.67
N PHE A 113 6.59 -8.88 1.88
CA PHE A 113 7.72 -9.43 2.60
C PHE A 113 8.50 -10.45 1.78
N SER A 114 9.75 -10.69 2.15
CA SER A 114 10.56 -11.81 1.66
C SER A 114 11.10 -12.64 2.81
N VAL A 115 11.22 -13.95 2.57
CA VAL A 115 11.79 -14.89 3.53
C VAL A 115 12.65 -15.95 2.83
N GLN A 116 13.60 -16.54 3.55
CA GLN A 116 14.47 -17.60 3.02
C GLN A 116 13.68 -18.84 2.63
N SER A 117 14.19 -19.57 1.62
CA SER A 117 13.57 -20.80 1.15
C SER A 117 13.50 -21.85 2.27
N GLY A 118 12.39 -22.58 2.35
CA GLY A 118 12.16 -23.63 3.34
C GLY A 118 11.60 -23.11 4.67
N THR A 119 11.30 -21.83 4.80
CA THR A 119 10.69 -21.29 6.02
C THR A 119 9.29 -21.90 6.25
N PRO A 120 9.02 -22.46 7.45
CA PRO A 120 7.71 -23.03 7.76
C PRO A 120 6.60 -21.96 7.76
N VAL A 121 5.46 -22.27 7.14
CA VAL A 121 4.28 -21.38 7.15
C VAL A 121 3.83 -21.06 8.57
N SER A 122 3.93 -22.01 9.50
CA SER A 122 3.61 -21.80 10.92
C SER A 122 4.45 -20.71 11.57
N SER A 123 5.73 -20.57 11.17
CA SER A 123 6.59 -19.51 11.69
C SER A 123 6.15 -18.14 11.16
N LEU A 124 5.74 -18.07 9.88
CA LEU A 124 5.20 -16.85 9.28
C LEU A 124 3.87 -16.45 9.92
N GLN A 125 3.00 -17.42 10.21
CA GLN A 125 1.73 -17.21 10.90
C GLN A 125 1.93 -16.62 12.30
N ILE A 126 2.91 -17.12 13.06
CA ILE A 126 3.22 -16.58 14.39
C ILE A 126 3.84 -15.18 14.28
N LEU A 127 4.85 -15.02 13.42
CA LEU A 127 5.59 -13.76 13.27
C LEU A 127 4.70 -12.61 12.79
N LEU A 128 3.83 -12.91 11.83
CA LEU A 128 2.86 -11.96 11.30
C LEU A 128 1.51 -12.10 11.98
N GLU A 129 1.36 -12.81 13.08
CA GLU A 129 0.09 -12.92 13.83
C GLU A 129 -1.15 -13.25 12.96
N PHE A 130 -1.05 -14.17 11.99
CA PHE A 130 -2.18 -14.65 11.17
C PHE A 130 -2.68 -16.01 11.62
N SER A 131 -3.99 -16.23 11.50
CA SER A 131 -4.61 -17.55 11.72
C SER A 131 -4.27 -18.53 10.59
N PRO A 132 -4.09 -19.83 10.88
CA PRO A 132 -3.97 -20.86 9.85
C PRO A 132 -5.17 -20.94 8.89
N SER A 133 -6.37 -20.57 9.34
CA SER A 133 -7.59 -20.56 8.51
C SER A 133 -7.55 -19.49 7.41
N ASN A 134 -6.69 -18.49 7.57
CA ASN A 134 -6.61 -17.31 6.71
C ASN A 134 -5.24 -17.24 6.04
N THR A 135 -4.60 -18.39 5.82
CA THR A 135 -3.28 -18.49 5.21
C THR A 135 -3.33 -19.39 4.00
N GLU A 136 -2.89 -18.87 2.86
CA GLU A 136 -2.84 -19.63 1.62
C GLU A 136 -1.44 -19.66 1.02
N VAL A 137 -1.11 -20.79 0.40
CA VAL A 137 0.22 -21.06 -0.14
C VAL A 137 0.12 -21.29 -1.63
N LEU A 138 0.76 -20.41 -2.40
CA LEU A 138 0.83 -20.52 -3.85
C LEU A 138 2.22 -20.99 -4.28
N LEU A 139 2.27 -21.83 -5.31
CA LEU A 139 3.52 -22.41 -5.82
C LEU A 139 3.90 -21.78 -7.16
N SER A 140 4.91 -20.90 -7.18
CA SER A 140 5.24 -20.14 -8.39
C SER A 140 5.90 -20.98 -9.49
N ASP A 141 6.44 -22.15 -9.16
CA ASP A 141 7.03 -23.11 -10.10
C ASP A 141 5.97 -23.77 -11.01
N THR A 142 4.71 -23.79 -10.55
CA THR A 142 3.56 -24.27 -11.33
C THR A 142 3.11 -23.26 -12.39
N TRP A 143 3.51 -21.99 -12.27
CA TRP A 143 3.02 -20.94 -13.16
C TRP A 143 3.80 -20.91 -14.48
N ARG A 144 3.17 -21.38 -15.56
CA ARG A 144 3.76 -21.33 -16.93
C ARG A 144 3.23 -20.17 -17.74
N ARG A 145 2.08 -19.63 -17.34
CA ARG A 145 1.41 -18.45 -17.90
C ARG A 145 0.65 -17.71 -16.81
N GLU A 146 0.11 -16.55 -17.15
CA GLU A 146 -0.69 -15.75 -16.23
C GLU A 146 -2.01 -16.44 -15.87
N GLU A 147 -2.58 -17.21 -16.80
CA GLU A 147 -3.77 -18.01 -16.54
C GLU A 147 -3.53 -19.02 -15.41
N ASP A 148 -2.40 -19.73 -15.42
CA ASP A 148 -2.08 -20.73 -14.38
C ASP A 148 -1.97 -20.08 -13.00
N MET A 149 -1.38 -18.90 -12.93
CA MET A 149 -1.29 -18.11 -11.69
C MET A 149 -2.68 -17.71 -11.18
N TRP A 150 -3.55 -17.20 -12.05
CA TRP A 150 -4.91 -16.81 -11.64
C TRP A 150 -5.78 -18.00 -11.29
N ILE A 151 -5.61 -19.14 -11.95
CA ILE A 151 -6.30 -20.38 -11.61
C ILE A 151 -5.87 -20.83 -10.21
N GLY A 152 -4.56 -20.96 -9.96
CA GLY A 152 -4.06 -21.34 -8.63
C GLY A 152 -4.51 -20.37 -7.54
N PHE A 153 -4.41 -19.05 -7.78
CA PHE A 153 -4.91 -18.05 -6.86
C PHE A 153 -6.43 -18.20 -6.58
N LEU A 154 -7.26 -18.43 -7.60
CA LEU A 154 -8.71 -18.52 -7.42
C LEU A 154 -9.16 -19.84 -6.79
N ASP A 155 -8.46 -20.94 -7.07
CA ASP A 155 -8.80 -22.27 -6.56
C ASP A 155 -8.38 -22.45 -5.10
N ASP A 156 -7.27 -21.81 -4.70
CA ASP A 156 -6.71 -21.88 -3.35
C ASP A 156 -7.24 -20.77 -2.42
N LEU A 157 -8.27 -20.00 -2.80
CA LEU A 157 -8.86 -19.00 -1.90
C LEU A 157 -9.82 -19.63 -0.89
N PRO A 158 -9.83 -19.16 0.38
CA PRO A 158 -10.84 -19.54 1.35
C PRO A 158 -12.26 -19.31 0.83
N ASP A 159 -13.20 -20.15 1.25
CA ASP A 159 -14.62 -20.05 0.88
C ASP A 159 -15.22 -18.66 1.22
N GLU A 160 -14.70 -17.99 2.25
CA GLU A 160 -15.09 -16.65 2.67
C GLU A 160 -14.80 -15.57 1.62
N PHE A 161 -13.77 -15.77 0.79
CA PHE A 161 -13.38 -14.86 -0.29
C PHE A 161 -13.79 -15.38 -1.67
N SER A 162 -14.30 -16.61 -1.74
CA SER A 162 -14.67 -17.27 -2.97
C SER A 162 -15.82 -16.55 -3.65
N THR A 163 -15.51 -15.93 -4.79
CA THR A 163 -16.52 -15.37 -5.70
C THR A 163 -17.02 -16.45 -6.67
N ARG A 164 -18.10 -16.16 -7.41
CA ARG A 164 -18.58 -17.09 -8.45
C ARG A 164 -17.42 -17.50 -9.37
N ARG A 165 -17.26 -18.81 -9.56
CA ARG A 165 -16.29 -19.38 -10.52
C ARG A 165 -16.42 -18.71 -11.88
N PRO A 166 -15.31 -18.45 -12.57
CA PRO A 166 -15.32 -17.81 -13.87
C PRO A 166 -16.09 -18.67 -14.88
N GLU A 167 -16.76 -18.01 -15.83
CA GLU A 167 -17.55 -18.68 -16.88
C GLU A 167 -16.66 -19.46 -17.86
N SER A 168 -15.39 -19.06 -18.00
CA SER A 168 -14.39 -19.75 -18.81
C SER A 168 -12.99 -19.58 -18.20
N LEU A 169 -12.05 -20.42 -18.63
CA LEU A 169 -10.62 -20.29 -18.29
C LEU A 169 -9.87 -19.34 -19.24
N SER A 170 -10.58 -18.43 -19.91
CA SER A 170 -9.93 -17.38 -20.69
C SER A 170 -9.26 -16.37 -19.76
N LEU A 171 -8.11 -15.83 -20.14
CA LEU A 171 -7.39 -14.84 -19.33
C LEU A 171 -8.24 -13.63 -18.94
N ILE A 172 -9.14 -13.21 -19.82
CA ILE A 172 -10.03 -12.07 -19.59
C ILE A 172 -11.01 -12.37 -18.45
N ASP A 173 -11.61 -13.57 -18.47
CA ASP A 173 -12.57 -13.97 -17.44
C ASP A 173 -11.87 -14.29 -16.12
N LEU A 174 -10.69 -14.92 -16.17
CA LEU A 174 -9.83 -15.14 -15.00
C LEU A 174 -9.43 -13.83 -14.32
N ARG A 175 -8.93 -12.84 -15.07
CA ARG A 175 -8.62 -11.51 -14.52
C ARG A 175 -9.85 -10.82 -13.94
N ARG A 176 -11.02 -10.98 -14.57
CA ARG A 176 -12.27 -10.39 -14.05
C ARG A 176 -12.70 -11.04 -12.73
N ALA A 177 -12.60 -12.37 -12.63
CA ALA A 177 -12.89 -13.11 -11.41
C ALA A 177 -11.87 -12.77 -10.31
N ALA A 178 -10.57 -12.83 -10.62
CA ALA A 178 -9.50 -12.46 -9.70
C ALA A 178 -9.67 -11.03 -9.18
N LYS A 179 -9.99 -10.06 -10.04
CA LYS A 179 -10.24 -8.69 -9.61
C LYS A 179 -11.41 -8.58 -8.61
N LYS A 180 -12.46 -9.39 -8.76
CA LYS A 180 -13.56 -9.41 -7.78
C LYS A 180 -13.12 -10.06 -6.47
N ALA A 181 -12.45 -11.21 -6.54
CA ALA A 181 -11.95 -11.91 -5.37
C ALA A 181 -10.97 -11.04 -4.57
N LEU A 182 -10.03 -10.37 -5.24
CA LEU A 182 -9.06 -9.46 -4.62
C LEU A 182 -9.73 -8.31 -3.85
N LEU A 183 -10.88 -7.80 -4.30
CA LEU A 183 -11.63 -6.77 -3.57
C LEU A 183 -12.23 -7.29 -2.27
N GLU A 184 -12.60 -8.57 -2.20
CA GLU A 184 -13.07 -9.19 -0.95
C GLU A 184 -11.90 -9.57 -0.05
N VAL A 185 -10.81 -10.11 -0.61
CA VAL A 185 -9.57 -10.42 0.12
C VAL A 185 -9.02 -9.20 0.86
N VAL A 186 -8.96 -8.05 0.18
CA VAL A 186 -8.47 -6.78 0.77
C VAL A 186 -9.36 -6.27 1.91
N ARG A 187 -10.63 -6.70 1.97
CA ARG A 187 -11.56 -6.34 3.05
C ARG A 187 -11.48 -7.30 4.24
N GLY A 188 -10.95 -8.50 4.03
CA GLY A 188 -10.77 -9.49 5.08
C GLY A 188 -9.35 -9.58 5.60
N GLU A 189 -9.05 -10.67 6.29
CA GLU A 189 -7.72 -10.98 6.76
C GLU A 189 -7.15 -12.17 5.97
N LEU A 190 -6.03 -12.00 5.27
CA LEU A 190 -5.40 -13.06 4.48
C LEU A 190 -3.87 -12.94 4.46
N LEU A 191 -3.17 -14.03 4.74
CA LEU A 191 -1.75 -14.21 4.52
C LEU A 191 -1.52 -15.04 3.26
N LEU A 192 -0.91 -14.45 2.24
CA LEU A 192 -0.52 -15.14 1.00
C LEU A 192 0.97 -15.43 1.03
N VAL A 193 1.35 -16.71 0.93
CA VAL A 193 2.75 -17.13 0.83
C VAL A 193 3.02 -17.70 -0.55
N VAL A 194 3.86 -17.02 -1.33
CA VAL A 194 4.27 -17.50 -2.65
C VAL A 194 5.62 -18.21 -2.53
N ARG A 195 5.64 -19.51 -2.81
CA ARG A 195 6.84 -20.35 -2.73
C ARG A 195 7.58 -20.48 -4.06
N GLY A 196 8.90 -20.64 -3.94
CA GLY A 196 9.78 -20.88 -5.08
C GLY A 196 10.02 -19.63 -5.92
N VAL A 197 9.94 -18.44 -5.33
CA VAL A 197 10.14 -17.18 -6.03
C VAL A 197 11.62 -17.04 -6.40
N PRO A 198 11.97 -16.87 -7.69
CA PRO A 198 13.36 -16.79 -8.11
C PRO A 198 14.11 -15.60 -7.49
N GLY A 199 15.23 -15.90 -6.86
CA GLY A 199 16.18 -14.95 -6.31
C GLY A 199 16.94 -14.14 -7.37
N LYS A 200 17.88 -13.29 -6.93
CA LYS A 200 18.76 -12.53 -7.83
C LYS A 200 19.50 -13.39 -8.85
N GLN A 201 19.95 -14.59 -8.45
CA GLN A 201 20.72 -15.48 -9.32
C GLN A 201 19.83 -16.28 -10.28
N GLU A 202 18.60 -16.60 -9.87
CA GLU A 202 17.66 -17.43 -10.64
C GLU A 202 16.75 -16.60 -11.55
N ALA A 203 16.46 -15.35 -11.19
CA ALA A 203 15.60 -14.45 -11.94
C ALA A 203 16.00 -14.27 -13.42
N PRO A 204 17.30 -14.21 -13.81
CA PRO A 204 17.69 -14.18 -15.22
C PRO A 204 17.29 -15.44 -16.00
N HIS A 205 17.19 -16.59 -15.34
CA HIS A 205 16.82 -17.87 -15.94
C HIS A 205 15.32 -18.12 -15.90
N ASN A 206 14.61 -17.58 -14.90
CA ASN A 206 13.16 -17.70 -14.71
C ASN A 206 12.46 -16.32 -14.64
N PRO A 207 12.59 -15.46 -15.67
CA PRO A 207 12.05 -14.09 -15.62
C PRO A 207 10.52 -14.05 -15.62
N LEU A 208 9.87 -15.11 -16.13
CA LEU A 208 8.41 -15.20 -16.15
C LEU A 208 7.83 -15.28 -14.73
N SER A 209 8.37 -16.14 -13.86
CA SER A 209 7.86 -16.27 -12.48
C SER A 209 7.93 -14.93 -11.74
N VAL A 210 9.06 -14.22 -11.85
CA VAL A 210 9.21 -12.86 -11.29
C VAL A 210 8.18 -11.88 -11.86
N THR A 211 7.89 -11.98 -13.17
CA THR A 211 6.87 -11.15 -13.83
C THR A 211 5.47 -11.46 -13.31
N LEU A 212 5.13 -12.74 -13.10
CA LEU A 212 3.84 -13.16 -12.58
C LEU A 212 3.64 -12.73 -11.13
N VAL A 213 4.66 -12.90 -10.28
CA VAL A 213 4.66 -12.35 -8.90
C VAL A 213 4.45 -10.83 -8.91
N ALA A 214 5.09 -10.11 -9.83
CA ALA A 214 4.88 -8.68 -9.99
C ALA A 214 3.46 -8.31 -10.42
N ILE A 215 2.84 -9.10 -11.30
CA ILE A 215 1.43 -8.92 -11.69
C ILE A 215 0.51 -9.13 -10.49
N LEU A 216 0.70 -10.22 -9.72
CA LEU A 216 -0.08 -10.50 -8.51
C LEU A 216 0.03 -9.36 -7.48
N ALA A 217 1.25 -8.94 -7.15
CA ALA A 217 1.50 -7.84 -6.22
C ALA A 217 0.86 -6.53 -6.72
N SER A 218 0.94 -6.25 -8.02
CA SER A 218 0.29 -5.07 -8.61
C SER A 218 -1.23 -5.13 -8.52
N ALA A 219 -1.82 -6.30 -8.70
CA ALA A 219 -3.26 -6.47 -8.64
C ALA A 219 -3.78 -6.32 -7.20
N LEU A 220 -3.06 -6.86 -6.21
CA LEU A 220 -3.35 -6.68 -4.78
C LEU A 220 -3.27 -5.19 -4.41
N SER A 221 -2.20 -4.50 -4.80
CA SER A 221 -2.05 -3.07 -4.58
C SER A 221 -3.16 -2.23 -5.25
N GLU A 222 -3.57 -2.56 -6.48
CA GLU A 222 -4.68 -1.87 -7.14
C GLU A 222 -6.02 -2.10 -6.42
N ALA A 223 -6.26 -3.34 -5.95
CA ALA A 223 -7.46 -3.65 -5.17
C ALA A 223 -7.46 -2.91 -3.83
N TRP A 224 -6.31 -2.85 -3.15
CA TRP A 224 -6.12 -2.08 -1.91
C TRP A 224 -6.44 -0.60 -2.11
N GLU A 225 -5.78 0.06 -3.06
CA GLU A 225 -6.00 1.48 -3.38
C GLU A 225 -7.48 1.76 -3.72
N ARG A 226 -8.13 0.83 -4.40
CA ARG A 226 -9.54 0.97 -4.78
C ARG A 226 -10.48 0.86 -3.59
N VAL A 227 -10.29 -0.12 -2.72
CA VAL A 227 -11.10 -0.25 -1.49
C VAL A 227 -10.82 0.94 -0.57
N GLU A 228 -9.56 1.33 -0.42
CA GLU A 228 -9.15 2.49 0.36
C GLU A 228 -9.81 3.79 -0.11
N ALA A 229 -9.90 3.99 -1.42
CA ALA A 229 -10.52 5.18 -2.01
C ALA A 229 -12.06 5.20 -1.88
N MET A 230 -12.71 4.03 -1.88
CA MET A 230 -14.17 3.94 -1.77
C MET A 230 -14.65 3.93 -0.32
N ASP A 231 -14.06 3.07 0.50
CA ASP A 231 -14.40 2.91 1.91
C ASP A 231 -13.18 2.45 2.71
N PRO A 232 -12.35 3.38 3.21
CA PRO A 232 -11.12 3.05 3.94
C PRO A 232 -11.39 2.31 5.25
N ASN A 233 -12.64 2.35 5.73
CA ASN A 233 -13.10 1.69 6.93
C ASN A 233 -13.34 0.18 6.75
N SER A 234 -13.37 -0.29 5.49
CA SER A 234 -13.57 -1.68 5.11
C SER A 234 -12.27 -2.43 4.80
N LEU A 235 -11.11 -1.75 4.85
CA LEU A 235 -9.82 -2.41 4.67
C LEU A 235 -9.56 -3.37 5.82
N GLY A 236 -9.26 -4.62 5.47
CA GLY A 236 -8.81 -5.63 6.40
C GLY A 236 -7.29 -5.68 6.47
N ARG A 237 -6.75 -6.87 6.66
CA ARG A 237 -5.33 -7.11 6.90
C ARG A 237 -4.79 -8.13 5.91
N LEU A 238 -3.96 -7.68 4.99
CA LEU A 238 -3.39 -8.52 3.95
C LEU A 238 -1.87 -8.44 3.98
N ALA A 239 -1.22 -9.60 3.95
CA ALA A 239 0.24 -9.73 3.81
C ALA A 239 0.57 -10.69 2.67
N LEU A 240 1.53 -10.31 1.83
CA LEU A 240 2.10 -11.12 0.77
C LEU A 240 3.56 -11.43 1.11
N VAL A 241 3.90 -12.70 1.30
CA VAL A 241 5.25 -13.17 1.61
C VAL A 241 5.81 -13.91 0.40
N LEU A 242 7.00 -13.50 -0.05
CA LEU A 242 7.74 -14.14 -1.12
C LEU A 242 8.82 -15.04 -0.51
N GLU A 243 8.70 -16.35 -0.71
CA GLU A 243 9.69 -17.31 -0.24
C GLU A 243 10.67 -17.66 -1.37
N GLY A 244 11.95 -17.39 -1.13
CA GLY A 244 13.04 -17.67 -2.07
C GLY A 244 14.36 -17.08 -1.61
N ASP A 245 15.46 -17.62 -2.14
CA ASP A 245 16.80 -17.22 -1.72
C ASP A 245 17.23 -15.89 -2.36
N GLU A 246 17.87 -15.01 -1.60
CA GLU A 246 18.39 -13.72 -2.10
C GLU A 246 17.37 -12.86 -2.88
N ILE A 247 16.10 -12.87 -2.48
CA ILE A 247 15.07 -11.97 -3.04
C ILE A 247 15.51 -10.51 -2.84
N GLY A 248 15.37 -9.69 -3.88
CA GLY A 248 15.73 -8.27 -3.83
C GLY A 248 14.77 -7.46 -2.97
N SER A 249 15.21 -6.30 -2.47
CA SER A 249 14.38 -5.40 -1.66
C SER A 249 13.32 -4.59 -2.44
N ARG A 250 13.21 -4.81 -3.76
CA ARG A 250 12.29 -4.09 -4.64
C ARG A 250 11.73 -5.00 -5.72
N LEU A 251 10.42 -4.93 -5.91
CA LEU A 251 9.70 -5.57 -7.01
C LEU A 251 9.17 -4.51 -7.98
N ARG A 252 9.34 -4.70 -9.28
CA ARG A 252 8.82 -3.78 -10.30
C ARG A 252 7.69 -4.45 -11.08
N ALA A 253 6.52 -3.81 -11.08
CA ALA A 253 5.38 -4.19 -11.90
C ALA A 253 5.06 -3.05 -12.87
N GLY A 254 5.62 -3.11 -14.08
CA GLY A 254 5.52 -2.04 -15.07
C GLY A 254 6.06 -0.71 -14.52
N LYS A 255 5.16 0.27 -14.29
CA LYS A 255 5.50 1.60 -13.76
C LYS A 255 5.56 1.63 -12.22
N ARG A 256 4.93 0.67 -11.54
CA ARG A 256 4.89 0.59 -10.08
C ARG A 256 6.15 -0.09 -9.54
N LYS A 257 6.59 0.36 -8.36
CA LYS A 257 7.69 -0.22 -7.60
C LYS A 257 7.18 -0.50 -6.20
N PHE A 258 7.35 -1.73 -5.75
CA PHE A 258 7.01 -2.15 -4.40
C PHE A 258 8.30 -2.39 -3.62
N THR A 259 8.34 -1.89 -2.39
CA THR A 259 9.40 -2.22 -1.43
C THR A 259 9.09 -3.58 -0.84
N ILE A 260 10.10 -4.45 -0.77
CA ILE A 260 10.00 -5.76 -0.12
C ILE A 260 10.78 -5.68 1.18
N GLU A 261 10.13 -6.05 2.28
CA GLU A 261 10.77 -6.12 3.59
C GLU A 261 11.22 -7.55 3.91
N ALA A 262 12.45 -7.70 4.40
CA ALA A 262 12.97 -9.02 4.78
C ALA A 262 12.48 -9.40 6.18
N LEU A 263 11.78 -10.53 6.29
CA LEU A 263 11.45 -11.13 7.59
C LEU A 263 12.65 -11.95 8.04
N ASN A 264 13.29 -11.50 9.13
CA ASN A 264 14.41 -12.18 9.78
C ASN A 264 13.96 -12.88 11.05
#